data_AF-A0A7S2Z7Q0-F1
#
_entry.id   AF-A0A7S2Z7Q0-F1
#
_cell.length_a   1.000
_cell.length_b   1.000
_cell.length_c   1.000
_cell.angle_alpha   90.00
_cell.angle_beta   90.00
_cell.angle_gamma   90.00
#
_symmetry.space_group_name_H-M   'P 1'
#
loop_
_entity.id
_entity.type
_entity.pdbx_description
1 polymer ?
#
loop_
_entity_poly.entity_id
_entity_poly.type
_entity_poly.pdbx_seq_one_letter_code
_entity_poly.pdbx_strand_id
1 'polypeptide(L)'
;TTMCNHNFHPECLKKCAMTSCPVCRYSQVEVDPDQKTVCQCCGGDEDLWMCIICGHVGCGRYAGGHARTHWLETGHCYAMELHSQRVWDYVGDEYVHRLIRSKVDGQHYLVESGNTHGFTG
;
A
#
# COMPACT_ATOMS: atom_id res chain seq x y z
N THR A 1 13.54 -9.44 -16.79
CA THR A 1 13.02 -9.05 -15.47
C THR A 1 12.91 -7.55 -15.40
N THR A 2 11.71 -7.01 -15.56
CA THR A 2 11.48 -5.56 -15.46
C THR A 2 11.57 -5.15 -14.01
N MET A 3 12.72 -4.61 -13.59
CA MET A 3 12.92 -4.14 -12.23
C MET A 3 12.14 -2.83 -12.05
N CYS A 4 11.00 -2.90 -11.36
CA CYS A 4 10.30 -1.70 -10.97
C CYS A 4 11.04 -1.01 -9.81
N ASN A 5 11.09 0.32 -9.83
CA ASN A 5 11.92 1.14 -8.95
C ASN A 5 11.28 1.38 -7.56
N HIS A 6 10.45 0.45 -7.09
CA HIS A 6 9.79 0.50 -5.79
C HIS A 6 10.77 0.04 -4.70
N ASN A 7 10.98 0.87 -3.68
CA ASN A 7 11.91 0.58 -2.58
C ASN A 7 11.10 0.14 -1.37
N PHE A 8 11.38 -1.07 -0.87
CA PHE A 8 10.75 -1.66 0.31
C PHE A 8 11.76 -1.71 1.45
N HIS A 9 11.29 -1.70 2.69
CA HIS A 9 12.15 -1.96 3.83
C HIS A 9 12.81 -3.34 3.68
N PRO A 10 14.14 -3.46 3.85
CA PRO A 10 14.86 -4.73 3.67
C PRO A 10 14.33 -5.86 4.55
N GLU A 11 13.84 -5.54 5.75
CA GLU A 11 13.24 -6.51 6.68
C GLU A 11 11.86 -6.99 6.21
N CYS A 12 11.09 -6.13 5.56
CA CYS A 12 9.80 -6.48 4.98
C CYS A 12 9.97 -7.32 3.70
N LEU A 13 11.01 -7.03 2.91
CA LEU A 13 11.40 -7.86 1.76
C LEU A 13 11.85 -9.27 2.19
N LYS A 14 12.53 -9.41 3.33
CA LYS A 14 12.93 -10.71 3.89
C LYS A 14 11.73 -11.54 4.38
N LYS A 15 10.67 -10.89 4.87
CA LYS A 15 9.41 -11.55 5.27
C LYS A 15 8.51 -11.88 4.08
N CYS A 16 8.62 -11.13 2.98
CA CYS A 16 8.03 -11.53 1.70
C CYS A 16 8.86 -12.65 1.08
N ALA A 17 8.34 -13.87 1.03
CA ALA A 17 8.97 -14.99 0.32
C ALA A 17 9.08 -14.81 -1.21
N MET A 18 8.80 -13.61 -1.74
CA MET A 18 8.66 -13.36 -3.16
C MET A 18 9.74 -12.40 -3.65
N THR A 19 10.45 -12.82 -4.69
CA THR A 19 11.53 -12.08 -5.38
C THR A 19 11.02 -10.91 -6.23
N SER A 20 9.72 -10.57 -6.16
CA SER A 20 9.08 -9.51 -6.93
C SER A 20 8.37 -8.50 -6.04
N CYS A 21 8.36 -7.24 -6.50
CA CYS A 21 7.67 -6.14 -5.84
C CYS A 21 6.17 -6.43 -5.68
N PRO A 22 5.59 -6.35 -4.46
CA PRO A 22 4.17 -6.62 -4.21
C PRO A 22 3.21 -5.77 -5.06
N VAL A 23 3.55 -4.48 -5.25
CA VAL A 23 2.78 -3.55 -6.10
C VAL A 23 2.81 -3.99 -7.56
N CYS A 24 4.00 -4.25 -8.11
CA CYS A 24 4.15 -4.67 -9.50
C CYS A 24 3.49 -6.02 -9.75
N ARG A 25 3.62 -6.96 -8.80
CA ARG A 25 2.93 -8.24 -8.89
C ARG A 25 1.43 -8.04 -8.88
N TYR A 26 0.86 -7.25 -7.97
CA TYR A 26 -0.59 -7.04 -7.97
C TYR A 26 -1.08 -6.33 -9.24
N SER A 27 -0.36 -5.31 -9.73
CA SER A 27 -0.73 -4.59 -10.95
C SER A 27 -0.47 -5.38 -12.25
N GLN A 28 0.38 -6.42 -12.23
CA GLN A 28 0.71 -7.25 -13.39
C GLN A 28 0.13 -8.66 -13.33
N VAL A 29 -0.48 -9.06 -12.21
CA VAL A 29 -1.27 -10.28 -12.14
C VAL A 29 -2.49 -10.01 -12.99
N GLU A 30 -2.45 -10.45 -14.24
CA GLU A 30 -3.65 -10.95 -14.90
C GLU A 30 -4.24 -11.93 -13.89
N VAL A 31 -5.30 -11.51 -13.23
CA VAL A 31 -5.97 -12.29 -12.18
C VAL A 31 -6.37 -13.59 -12.84
N ASP A 32 -5.60 -14.65 -12.57
CA ASP A 32 -6.07 -16.00 -12.81
C ASP A 32 -7.44 -16.06 -12.13
N PRO A 33 -8.54 -16.28 -12.87
CA PRO A 33 -9.89 -16.18 -12.33
C PRO A 33 -10.12 -17.14 -11.15
N ASP A 34 -9.26 -18.14 -10.97
CA ASP A 34 -9.29 -19.09 -9.86
C ASP A 34 -8.48 -18.64 -8.61
N GLN A 35 -7.62 -17.64 -8.71
CA GLN A 35 -6.83 -17.11 -7.58
C GLN A 35 -7.55 -15.93 -6.92
N LYS A 36 -8.56 -16.24 -6.08
CA LYS A 36 -9.27 -15.23 -5.31
C LYS A 36 -8.37 -14.63 -4.23
N THR A 37 -8.13 -13.32 -4.28
CA THR A 37 -7.45 -12.61 -3.19
C THR A 37 -8.44 -12.45 -2.03
N VAL A 38 -8.01 -12.75 -0.81
CA VAL A 38 -8.84 -12.69 0.40
C VAL A 38 -8.09 -12.05 1.55
N CYS A 39 -8.82 -11.52 2.53
CA CYS A 39 -8.27 -11.07 3.80
C CYS A 39 -7.62 -12.25 4.53
N GLN A 40 -6.36 -12.08 4.94
CA GLN A 40 -5.58 -13.13 5.60
C GLN A 40 -6.04 -13.41 7.05
N CYS A 41 -6.89 -12.54 7.63
CA CYS A 41 -7.40 -12.70 8.99
C CYS A 41 -8.79 -13.35 9.04
N CYS A 42 -9.71 -12.96 8.16
CA CYS A 42 -11.10 -13.45 8.18
C CYS A 42 -11.57 -14.14 6.90
N GLY A 43 -10.75 -14.18 5.84
CA GLY A 43 -11.10 -14.81 4.57
C GLY A 43 -12.11 -14.05 3.71
N GLY A 44 -12.56 -12.86 4.13
CA GLY A 44 -13.42 -12.01 3.32
C GLY A 44 -12.75 -11.60 2.00
N ASP A 45 -13.52 -11.44 0.94
CA ASP A 45 -13.06 -11.18 -0.43
C ASP A 45 -13.47 -9.80 -0.98
N GLU A 46 -14.14 -9.00 -0.16
CA GLU A 46 -14.58 -7.64 -0.48
C GLU A 46 -13.80 -6.58 0.30
N ASP A 47 -13.77 -5.35 -0.23
CA ASP A 47 -13.11 -4.19 0.38
C ASP A 47 -11.69 -4.53 0.88
N LEU A 48 -10.84 -5.02 -0.02
CA LEU A 48 -9.52 -5.53 0.31
C LEU A 48 -8.44 -4.46 0.16
N TRP A 49 -7.51 -4.48 1.10
CA TRP A 49 -6.41 -3.54 1.21
C TRP A 49 -5.10 -4.29 1.38
N MET A 50 -4.14 -4.00 0.52
CA MET A 50 -2.80 -4.57 0.60
C MET A 50 -1.84 -3.57 1.22
N CYS A 51 -1.18 -3.96 2.30
CA CYS A 51 -0.06 -3.21 2.83
C CYS A 51 1.07 -3.13 1.78
N ILE A 52 1.41 -1.93 1.32
CA ILE A 52 2.47 -1.78 0.31
C ILE A 52 3.87 -1.91 0.89
N ILE A 53 4.01 -1.97 2.22
CA ILE A 53 5.32 -2.14 2.86
C ILE A 53 5.69 -3.64 2.92
N CYS A 54 4.73 -4.52 3.21
CA CYS A 54 4.99 -5.95 3.45
C CYS A 54 4.07 -6.93 2.71
N GLY A 55 3.13 -6.45 1.89
CA GLY A 55 2.23 -7.28 1.08
C GLY A 55 1.09 -7.98 1.85
N HIS A 56 0.88 -7.69 3.13
CA HIS A 56 -0.24 -8.25 3.90
C HIS A 56 -1.58 -7.77 3.34
N VAL A 57 -2.58 -8.66 3.23
CA VAL A 57 -3.93 -8.32 2.74
C VAL A 57 -4.93 -8.38 3.88
N GLY A 58 -5.52 -7.22 4.20
CA GLY A 58 -6.56 -7.05 5.20
C GLY A 58 -7.86 -6.53 4.58
N CYS A 59 -9.00 -6.83 5.19
CA CYS A 59 -10.26 -6.18 4.82
C CYS A 59 -10.34 -4.75 5.39
N GLY A 60 -11.13 -3.92 4.72
CA GLY A 60 -11.27 -2.51 4.99
C GLY A 60 -12.12 -2.20 6.21
N ARG A 61 -12.26 -0.91 6.49
CA ARG A 61 -12.82 -0.39 7.74
C ARG A 61 -14.27 -0.81 7.96
N TYR A 62 -15.05 -0.96 6.88
CA TYR A 62 -16.48 -1.28 6.94
C TYR A 62 -16.77 -2.79 6.97
N ALA A 63 -15.75 -3.62 6.75
CA ALA A 63 -15.82 -5.05 6.94
C ALA A 63 -15.35 -5.42 8.36
N GLY A 64 -14.08 -5.80 8.52
CA GLY A 64 -13.46 -6.18 9.81
C GLY A 64 -12.31 -5.26 10.24
N GLY A 65 -11.90 -4.31 9.41
CA GLY A 65 -10.83 -3.37 9.73
C GLY A 65 -9.44 -3.99 9.89
N HIS A 66 -9.22 -5.22 9.39
CA HIS A 66 -7.94 -5.93 9.57
C HIS A 66 -6.75 -5.21 8.93
N ALA A 67 -6.97 -4.43 7.87
CA ALA A 67 -5.91 -3.59 7.30
C ALA A 67 -5.44 -2.50 8.28
N ARG A 68 -6.38 -1.90 9.03
CA ARG A 68 -6.07 -0.93 10.08
C ARG A 68 -5.43 -1.60 11.29
N THR A 69 -5.94 -2.77 11.71
CA THR A 69 -5.34 -3.56 12.79
C THR A 69 -3.88 -3.90 12.47
N HIS A 70 -3.61 -4.37 11.26
CA HIS A 70 -2.26 -4.64 10.77
C HIS A 70 -1.34 -3.42 10.89
N TRP A 71 -1.82 -2.23 10.51
CA TRP A 71 -1.05 -0.99 10.71
C TRP A 71 -0.73 -0.75 12.19
N LEU A 72 -1.72 -0.86 13.08
CA LEU A 72 -1.53 -0.62 14.52
C LEU A 72 -0.52 -1.60 15.15
N GLU A 73 -0.50 -2.85 14.69
CA GLU A 73 0.39 -3.89 15.23
C GLU A 73 1.82 -3.81 14.68
N THR A 74 1.99 -3.37 13.43
CA THR A 74 3.27 -3.45 12.71
C THR A 74 3.93 -2.10 12.44
N GLY A 75 3.18 -0.99 12.57
CA GLY A 75 3.62 0.34 12.17
C GLY A 75 3.63 0.57 10.65
N HIS A 76 3.11 -0.36 9.85
CA HIS A 76 3.06 -0.18 8.40
C HIS A 76 1.94 0.78 7.97
N CYS A 77 2.28 2.06 7.82
CA CYS A 77 1.33 3.16 7.62
C CYS A 77 0.68 3.26 6.23
N TYR A 78 1.11 2.47 5.25
CA TYR A 78 0.59 2.56 3.89
C TYR A 78 -0.11 1.27 3.45
N ALA A 79 -1.34 1.42 2.95
CA ALA A 79 -2.12 0.34 2.34
C ALA A 79 -2.78 0.81 1.04
N MET A 80 -2.85 -0.06 0.05
CA MET A 80 -3.45 0.18 -1.25
C MET A 80 -4.79 -0.56 -1.35
N GLU A 81 -5.84 0.16 -1.72
CA GLU A 81 -7.15 -0.42 -2.04
C GLU A 81 -7.04 -1.24 -3.32
N LEU A 82 -7.39 -2.53 -3.25
CA LEU A 82 -7.16 -3.47 -4.36
C LEU A 82 -8.04 -3.20 -5.59
N HIS A 83 -9.20 -2.58 -5.41
CA HIS A 83 -10.12 -2.25 -6.50
C HIS A 83 -9.73 -0.97 -7.23
N SER A 84 -9.44 0.10 -6.48
CA SER A 84 -9.18 1.42 -7.06
C SER A 84 -7.69 1.73 -7.25
N GLN A 85 -6.81 0.92 -6.67
CA GLN A 85 -5.36 1.14 -6.59
C GLN A 85 -4.96 2.45 -5.89
N ARG A 86 -5.88 3.08 -5.16
CA ARG A 86 -5.57 4.26 -4.33
C ARG A 86 -4.84 3.83 -3.07
N VAL A 87 -3.84 4.61 -2.67
CA VAL A 87 -3.06 4.37 -1.47
C VAL A 87 -3.58 5.25 -0.34
N TRP A 88 -3.84 4.63 0.81
CA TRP A 88 -4.19 5.28 2.05
C TRP A 88 -2.97 5.45 2.94
N ASP A 89 -2.79 6.65 3.48
CA ASP A 89 -1.86 6.94 4.58
C ASP A 89 -2.63 6.91 5.90
N TYR A 90 -2.31 5.94 6.76
CA TYR A 90 -2.92 5.84 8.08
C TYR A 90 -2.46 6.93 9.06
N VAL A 91 -1.28 7.52 8.85
CA VAL A 91 -0.75 8.59 9.71
C VAL A 91 -1.33 9.95 9.30
N GLY A 92 -1.38 10.22 7.99
CA GLY A 92 -2.00 11.43 7.43
C GLY A 92 -3.53 11.41 7.41
N ASP A 93 -4.14 10.22 7.58
CA ASP A 93 -5.59 9.97 7.44
C ASP A 93 -6.15 10.51 6.10
N GLU A 94 -5.36 10.37 5.04
CA GLU A 94 -5.69 10.85 3.69
C GLU A 94 -5.25 9.87 2.60
N TYR A 95 -5.81 10.05 1.40
CA TYR A 95 -5.34 9.34 0.22
C TYR A 95 -4.07 10.00 -0.32
N VAL A 96 -3.05 9.20 -0.59
CA VAL A 96 -1.81 9.67 -1.19
C VAL A 96 -2.04 9.98 -2.67
N HIS A 97 -1.92 11.24 -3.06
CA HIS A 97 -2.03 11.67 -4.47
C HIS A 97 -0.79 11.33 -5.31
N ARG A 98 0.40 11.27 -4.69
CA ARG A 98 1.65 10.85 -5.35
C ARG A 98 2.67 10.41 -4.31
N LEU A 99 3.22 9.20 -4.45
CA LEU A 99 4.40 8.77 -3.67
C LEU A 99 5.64 9.44 -4.27
N ILE A 100 6.06 10.61 -3.77
CA ILE A 100 7.26 11.30 -4.24
C ILE A 100 8.49 10.80 -3.47
N ARG A 101 9.46 10.25 -4.20
CA ARG A 101 10.75 9.80 -3.66
C ARG A 101 11.71 10.98 -3.62
N SER A 102 12.04 11.50 -2.43
CA SER A 102 13.22 12.36 -2.30
C SER A 102 14.42 11.47 -1.96
N LYS A 103 15.42 11.43 -2.84
CA LYS A 103 16.76 10.93 -2.47
C LYS A 103 17.47 12.07 -1.75
N VAL A 104 17.29 12.15 -0.44
CA VAL A 104 18.21 12.89 0.43
C VAL A 104 18.57 11.99 1.59
N ASP A 105 19.87 11.96 1.83
CA ASP A 105 20.53 11.22 2.90
C ASP A 105 19.82 11.48 4.23
N GLY A 106 19.20 10.44 4.80
CA GLY A 106 18.59 10.50 6.13
C GLY A 106 17.16 11.05 6.19
N GLN A 107 16.20 10.13 6.05
CA GLN A 107 14.82 10.16 6.59
C GLN A 107 13.90 11.31 6.11
N HIS A 108 12.59 11.05 6.18
CA HIS A 108 11.46 11.91 5.80
C HIS A 108 10.97 11.78 4.34
N TYR A 109 9.77 11.19 4.20
CA TYR A 109 8.94 11.25 3.00
C TYR A 109 8.16 12.57 3.04
N LEU A 110 8.30 13.40 2.01
CA LEU A 110 7.48 14.60 1.85
C LEU A 110 6.24 14.22 1.04
N VAL A 111 5.07 14.46 1.63
CA VAL A 111 3.77 14.33 0.97
C VAL A 111 3.36 15.73 0.53
N GLU A 112 3.18 15.94 -0.77
CA GLU A 112 2.51 17.16 -1.26
C GLU A 112 1.00 16.97 -1.11
N SER A 113 0.44 17.50 -0.02
CA SER A 113 -0.99 17.75 0.09
C SER A 113 -1.34 18.84 -0.93
N GLY A 114 -2.12 18.50 -1.94
CA GLY A 114 -2.51 19.43 -2.99
C GLY A 114 -3.42 20.54 -2.46
N ASN A 115 -2.83 21.65 -2.01
CA ASN A 115 -3.55 22.90 -1.81
C ASN A 115 -3.45 23.72 -3.11
N THR A 116 -4.44 23.59 -3.98
CA THR A 116 -4.76 24.64 -4.94
C THR A 116 -5.16 25.88 -4.16
N HIS A 117 -4.49 27.01 -4.35
CA HIS A 117 -4.91 28.41 -4.13
C HIS A 117 -3.61 29.25 -4.04
N GLY A 118 -3.31 30.26 -4.88
CA GLY A 118 -4.04 30.84 -5.98
C GLY A 118 -3.11 31.70 -6.84
N PHE A 119 -3.46 31.83 -8.12
CA PHE A 119 -3.07 32.94 -8.95
C PHE A 119 -4.00 34.12 -8.60
N THR A 120 -3.45 35.21 -8.06
CA THR A 120 -3.74 36.61 -8.43
C THR A 120 -2.85 37.54 -7.62
N GLY A 121 -2.12 38.41 -8.33
CA GLY A 121 -1.22 39.42 -7.79
C GLY A 121 -0.16 39.77 -8.81
#